data_AF-T2IX71-F1
#
_entry.id   AF-T2IX71-F1
#
_cell.length_a   1.000
_cell.length_b   1.000
_cell.length_c   1.000
_cell.angle_alpha   90.00
_cell.angle_beta   90.00
_cell.angle_gamma   90.00
#
_symmetry.space_group_name_H-M   'P 1'
#
loop_
_entity.id
_entity.type
_entity.pdbx_description
1 polymer ?
#
loop_
_entity_poly.entity_id
_entity_poly.type
_entity_poly.pdbx_seq_one_letter_code
_entity_poly.pdbx_strand_id
1 'polypeptide(L)' 'MENTSCDLTLEQQFEMKRMRDAANQMSREQALDLLVQASRLLMIKTNVIRDLGK' A
#
# COMPACT_ATOMS: atom_id res chain seq x y z
N MET A 1 24.42 -5.90 8.96
CA MET A 1 23.16 -5.26 9.39
C MET A 1 22.05 -6.00 8.68
N GLU A 2 21.10 -6.52 9.45
CA GLU A 2 20.13 -7.53 9.03
C GLU A 2 19.36 -7.11 7.79
N ASN A 3 19.24 -8.04 6.85
CA ASN A 3 18.27 -7.97 5.78
C ASN A 3 16.90 -8.19 6.43
N THR A 4 16.31 -7.13 7.03
CA THR A 4 14.93 -7.14 7.50
C THR A 4 14.05 -7.28 6.27
N SER A 5 13.84 -8.53 5.86
CA SER A 5 12.87 -8.87 4.84
C SER A 5 11.53 -8.34 5.32
N CYS A 6 11.02 -7.28 4.71
CA CYS A 6 9.66 -6.80 4.91
C CYS A 6 8.69 -7.76 4.21
N ASP A 7 8.72 -9.02 4.63
CA ASP A 7 7.77 -10.01 4.17
C ASP A 7 6.39 -9.66 4.71
N LEU A 8 5.40 -9.79 3.85
CA LEU A 8 4.02 -9.60 4.25
C LEU A 8 3.62 -10.77 5.16
N THR A 9 2.96 -10.44 6.27
CA THR A 9 2.24 -11.43 7.09
C THR A 9 1.17 -12.15 6.26
N LEU A 10 0.71 -13.32 6.69
CA LEU A 10 -0.30 -14.09 5.97
C LEU A 10 -1.60 -13.29 5.80
N GLU A 11 -1.98 -12.53 6.81
CA GLU A 11 -3.14 -11.64 6.81
C GLU A 11 -2.96 -10.52 5.78
N GLN A 12 -1.79 -9.91 5.71
CA GLN A 12 -1.49 -8.90 4.69
C GLN A 12 -1.48 -9.49 3.28
N GLN A 13 -0.99 -10.72 3.11
CA GLN A 13 -1.06 -11.42 1.82
C GLN A 13 -2.51 -11.70 1.40
N PHE A 14 -3.38 -12.10 2.34
CA PHE A 14 -4.81 -12.26 2.09
C PHE A 14 -5.46 -10.93 1.66
N GLU A 15 -5.13 -9.84 2.35
CA GLU A 15 -5.60 -8.51 1.99
C GLU A 15 -5.12 -8.07 0.60
N MET A 16 -3.87 -8.37 0.23
CA MET A 16 -3.36 -8.13 -1.13
C MET A 16 -4.16 -8.88 -2.19
N LYS A 17 -4.61 -10.10 -1.90
CA LYS A 17 -5.50 -10.85 -2.80
C LYS A 17 -6.87 -10.17 -2.93
N ARG A 18 -7.49 -9.80 -1.81
CA ARG A 18 -8.79 -9.11 -1.78
C ARG A 18 -8.75 -7.77 -2.54
N MET A 19 -7.68 -6.98 -2.34
CA MET A 19 -7.49 -5.72 -3.08
C MET A 19 -7.35 -5.94 -4.58
N ARG A 20 -6.65 -7.00 -5.01
CA ARG A 20 -6.51 -7.35 -6.43
C ARG A 20 -7.86 -7.71 -7.06
N ASP A 21 -8.63 -8.54 -6.36
CA ASP A 21 -9.95 -8.96 -6.84
C ASP A 21 -10.90 -7.76 -6.95
N ALA A 22 -10.85 -6.82 -6.00
CA ALA A 22 -11.60 -5.57 -6.06
C ALA A 22 -11.12 -4.65 -7.20
N ALA A 23 -9.81 -4.52 -7.41
CA ALA A 23 -9.24 -3.70 -8.47
C ALA A 23 -9.64 -4.18 -9.87
N ASN A 24 -9.79 -5.49 -10.08
CA ASN A 24 -10.28 -6.07 -11.34
C ASN A 24 -11.72 -5.68 -11.68
N GLN A 25 -12.51 -5.25 -10.68
CA GLN A 25 -13.90 -4.82 -10.85
C GLN A 25 -14.04 -3.30 -10.97
N MET A 26 -12.94 -2.54 -10.85
CA MET A 26 -12.97 -1.08 -10.93
C MET A 26 -13.08 -0.60 -12.37
N SER A 27 -13.84 0.48 -12.56
CA SER A 27 -13.71 1.27 -13.79
C SER A 27 -12.34 1.94 -13.85
N ARG A 28 -11.93 2.35 -15.06
CA ARG A 28 -10.67 3.09 -15.25
C ARG A 28 -10.60 4.35 -14.39
N GLU A 29 -11.70 5.08 -14.27
CA GLU A 29 -11.77 6.31 -13.49
C GLU A 29 -11.59 6.02 -11.99
N GLN A 30 -12.28 5.01 -11.46
CA GLN A 30 -12.14 4.57 -10.07
C GLN A 30 -10.70 4.13 -9.75
N ALA A 31 -10.08 3.37 -10.66
CA ALA A 31 -8.71 2.90 -10.49
C ALA A 31 -7.71 4.07 -10.48
N LEU A 32 -7.89 5.07 -11.34
CA LEU A 32 -7.03 6.25 -11.39
C LEU A 32 -7.19 7.13 -10.15
N ASP A 33 -8.42 7.35 -9.68
CA ASP A 33 -8.67 8.10 -8.46
C ASP A 33 -8.03 7.41 -7.24
N LEU A 34 -8.23 6.10 -7.11
CA LEU A 34 -7.60 5.31 -6.05
C LEU A 34 -6.07 5.37 -6.11
N LEU A 35 -5.48 5.35 -7.31
CA LEU A 35 -4.02 5.45 -7.48
C LEU A 35 -3.47 6.79 -6.99
N VAL A 36 -4.18 7.90 -7.27
CA VAL A 36 -3.80 9.23 -6.78
C VAL A 36 -3.88 9.29 -5.25
N GLN A 37 -4.95 8.73 -4.67
CA GLN A 37 -5.11 8.66 -3.22
C GLN A 37 -4.00 7.82 -2.56
N ALA A 38 -3.69 6.64 -3.12
CA ALA A 38 -2.63 5.76 -2.62
C ALA A 38 -1.26 6.44 -2.69
N SER A 39 -0.96 7.15 -3.79
CA SER A 39 0.27 7.91 -3.97
C SER A 39 0.44 8.99 -2.90
N ARG A 40 -0.63 9.72 -2.58
CA ARG A 40 -0.64 10.69 -1.48
C ARG A 40 -0.37 10.02 -0.13
N LEU A 41 -1.03 8.89 0.13
CA LEU A 41 -0.87 8.16 1.38
C LEU A 41 0.55 7.64 1.58
N LEU A 42 1.22 7.19 0.50
CA LEU A 42 2.62 6.78 0.56
C LEU A 42 3.53 7.92 1.01
N MET A 43 3.37 9.12 0.44
CA MET A 43 4.15 10.29 0.87
C MET A 43 3.96 10.61 2.36
N ILE A 44 2.71 10.55 2.85
CA ILE A 44 2.41 10.77 4.26
C ILE A 44 3.09 9.70 5.12
N LYS A 45 2.97 8.42 4.76
CA LYS A 45 3.63 7.32 5.48
C LYS A 45 5.15 7.47 5.51
N THR A 46 5.76 7.89 4.40
CA THR A 46 7.21 8.16 4.35
C THR A 46 7.62 9.27 5.32
N ASN A 47 6.84 10.36 5.40
CA ASN A 47 7.12 11.44 6.34
C ASN A 47 6.99 10.97 7.80
N VAL A 48 5.94 10.20 8.12
CA VAL A 48 5.76 9.63 9.46
C VAL A 48 6.91 8.72 9.86
N ILE A 49 7.35 7.81 8.98
CA ILE A 49 8.49 6.92 9.25
C ILE A 49 9.76 7.74 9.45
N ARG A 50 9.99 8.77 8.63
CA ARG A 50 11.14 9.68 8.77
C ARG A 50 11.14 10.37 10.13
N ASP A 51 9.99 10.85 10.59
CA ASP A 51 9.89 11.56 11.87
C ASP A 51 9.97 10.63 13.08
N LEU A 52 9.51 9.38 12.97
CA LEU A 52 9.68 8.36 14.02
C LEU A 52 11.11 7.81 14.11
N GLY A 53 11.88 7.86 13.02
CA GLY A 53 13.28 7.42 12.97
C GLY A 53 14.30 8.49 13.38
N LYS A 54 13.85 9.71 13.68
CA LYS A 54 14.64 10.79 14.31
C LYS A 54 14.53 10.68 15.83
#